data_AF-A0A2A9EVD4-F1
#
_entry.id   AF-A0A2A9EVD4-F1
#
_cell.length_a   1.000
_cell.length_b   1.000
_cell.length_c   1.000
_cell.angle_alpha   90.00
_cell.angle_beta   90.00
_cell.angle_gamma   90.00
#
_symmetry.space_group_name_H-M   'P 1'
#
loop_
_entity.id
_entity.type
_entity.pdbx_description
1 polymer ?
#
loop_
_entity_poly.entity_id
_entity_poly.type
_entity_poly.pdbx_seq_one_letter_code
_entity_poly.pdbx_strand_id
1 'polypeptide(L)'
;MTTPYEPLRPTKGPLGELLAPVAGFGVTFASMFRPAVTEEYPRRKTPPQARYHGRHQLNRYADGLEKCIGCELCAWACPADAIYVEGADNADAVEGAPEAHMSPGERYGRVYQINYLRCIFCGLCIEACPTRALTMSNDYELAGPTRAGMIYEKQDILAPLAQGMLAAPHPMADGTTDTEYYRGEVTAPTAAQVDWVREHRPDDATLDDAAAVVAGDAPPPVPAQHELRPDQDRAEAERAAAHESNLDGRWTVHEQEARA
;
A
#
# COMPACT_ATOMS: atom_id res chain seq x y z
N MET A 1 -45.64 22.54 28.23
CA MET A 1 -45.54 23.61 27.22
C MET A 1 -44.99 22.98 25.95
N THR A 2 -45.86 22.58 25.02
CA THR A 2 -45.47 22.08 23.71
C THR A 2 -45.57 23.25 22.74
N THR A 3 -44.44 23.87 22.41
CA THR A 3 -44.42 24.85 21.31
C THR A 3 -44.81 24.10 20.04
N PRO A 4 -45.84 24.56 19.29
CA PRO A 4 -46.20 23.92 18.04
C PRO A 4 -45.00 23.99 17.07
N TYR A 5 -44.81 22.92 16.29
CA TYR A 5 -43.76 22.85 15.29
C TYR A 5 -43.98 23.94 14.23
N GLU A 6 -43.01 24.85 14.09
CA GLU A 6 -42.99 25.84 13.04
C GLU A 6 -42.10 25.34 11.89
N PRO A 7 -42.65 25.10 10.68
CA PRO A 7 -41.87 24.61 9.56
C PRO A 7 -40.80 25.63 9.15
N LEU A 8 -39.55 25.19 9.04
CA LEU A 8 -38.44 25.99 8.48
C LEU A 8 -38.58 26.27 6.98
N ARG A 9 -39.52 25.59 6.30
CA ARG A 9 -39.86 25.84 4.90
C ARG A 9 -41.09 26.76 4.84
N PRO A 10 -41.05 27.84 4.05
CA PRO A 10 -42.22 28.68 3.87
C PRO A 10 -43.41 27.86 3.37
N THR A 11 -44.57 28.04 4.00
CA THR A 11 -45.81 27.40 3.57
C THR A 11 -46.17 27.88 2.17
N LYS A 12 -46.59 26.96 1.30
CA LYS A 12 -46.98 27.32 -0.05
C LYS A 12 -48.29 28.12 0.01
N GLY A 13 -48.45 29.13 -0.84
CA GLY A 13 -49.72 29.84 -0.98
C GLY A 13 -50.86 28.91 -1.47
N PRO A 14 -52.12 29.37 -1.45
CA PRO A 14 -53.30 28.55 -1.73
C PRO A 14 -53.26 27.84 -3.11
N LEU A 15 -52.68 28.49 -4.12
CA LEU A 15 -52.46 27.88 -5.44
C LEU A 15 -51.42 26.74 -5.41
N GLY A 16 -50.40 26.88 -4.56
CA GLY A 16 -49.35 25.87 -4.38
C GLY A 16 -49.81 24.66 -3.56
N GLU A 17 -50.83 24.80 -2.71
CA GLU A 17 -51.50 23.69 -2.04
C GLU A 17 -52.44 22.93 -2.99
N LEU A 18 -53.22 23.67 -3.80
CA LEU A 18 -54.14 23.08 -4.78
C LEU A 18 -53.41 22.23 -5.83
N LEU A 19 -52.27 22.71 -6.32
CA LEU A 19 -51.45 22.01 -7.31
C LEU A 19 -50.45 21.04 -6.68
N ALA A 20 -50.36 20.96 -5.34
CA ALA A 20 -49.39 20.10 -4.66
C ALA A 20 -49.46 18.61 -5.07
N PRO A 21 -50.65 17.99 -5.26
CA PRO A 21 -50.73 16.59 -5.66
C PRO A 21 -50.16 16.31 -7.06
N VAL A 22 -50.12 17.31 -7.94
CA VAL A 22 -49.70 17.17 -9.35
C VAL A 22 -48.35 17.82 -9.67
N ALA A 23 -47.89 18.77 -8.84
CA ALA A 23 -46.63 19.49 -9.03
C ALA A 23 -45.41 18.55 -9.12
N GLY A 24 -45.44 17.40 -8.42
CA GLY A 24 -44.40 16.38 -8.49
C GLY A 24 -44.24 15.80 -9.91
N PHE A 25 -45.34 15.54 -10.62
CA PHE A 25 -45.28 15.03 -12.01
C PHE A 25 -44.60 16.00 -12.96
N GLY A 26 -44.78 17.32 -12.76
CA GLY A 26 -44.09 18.34 -13.55
C GLY A 26 -42.57 18.30 -13.38
N VAL A 27 -42.08 18.07 -12.16
CA VAL A 27 -40.65 17.88 -11.88
C VAL A 27 -40.13 16.60 -12.54
N THR A 28 -40.85 15.50 -12.41
CA THR A 28 -40.49 14.22 -13.04
C THR A 28 -40.44 14.32 -14.55
N PHE A 29 -41.45 14.93 -15.17
CA PHE A 29 -41.50 15.15 -16.62
C PHE A 29 -40.34 16.03 -17.09
N ALA A 30 -40.06 17.14 -16.40
CA ALA A 30 -38.91 17.98 -16.71
C ALA A 30 -37.57 17.25 -16.56
N SER A 31 -37.43 16.35 -15.57
CA SER A 31 -36.22 15.55 -15.38
C SER A 31 -35.99 14.49 -16.45
N MET A 32 -37.05 13.95 -17.06
CA MET A 32 -36.94 12.92 -18.11
C MET A 32 -36.17 13.40 -19.35
N PHE A 33 -36.23 14.71 -19.64
CA PHE A 33 -35.52 15.32 -20.77
C PHE A 33 -34.15 15.90 -20.39
N ARG A 34 -33.71 15.79 -19.13
CA ARG A 34 -32.36 16.22 -18.72
C ARG A 34 -31.33 15.14 -19.08
N PRO A 35 -30.09 15.53 -19.40
CA PRO A 35 -29.01 14.55 -19.57
C PRO A 35 -28.79 13.78 -18.27
N ALA A 36 -28.52 12.48 -18.38
CA ALA A 36 -28.23 11.63 -17.24
C ALA A 36 -26.89 12.02 -16.60
N VAL A 37 -26.89 12.33 -15.31
CA VAL A 37 -25.67 12.51 -14.52
C VAL A 37 -25.26 11.13 -14.01
N THR A 38 -24.42 10.43 -14.77
CA THR A 38 -23.96 9.07 -14.47
C THR A 38 -22.51 8.87 -14.89
N GLU A 39 -21.85 7.89 -14.27
CA GLU A 39 -20.48 7.47 -14.59
C GLU A 39 -20.52 6.05 -15.16
N GLU A 40 -19.87 5.83 -16.30
CA GLU A 40 -19.86 4.52 -16.97
C GLU A 40 -18.72 3.62 -16.49
N TYR A 41 -18.67 3.31 -15.20
CA TYR A 41 -17.73 2.33 -14.68
C TYR A 41 -18.11 0.90 -15.15
N PRO A 42 -17.16 0.04 -15.57
CA PRO A 42 -15.70 0.22 -15.61
C PRO A 42 -15.14 0.80 -16.93
N ARG A 43 -15.99 1.11 -17.93
CA ARG A 43 -15.55 1.59 -19.26
C ARG A 43 -14.86 2.96 -19.19
N ARG A 44 -15.32 3.84 -18.31
CA ARG A 44 -14.72 5.14 -18.01
C ARG A 44 -14.54 5.26 -16.50
N LYS A 45 -13.30 5.07 -16.04
CA LYS A 45 -12.94 5.25 -14.62
C LYS A 45 -12.83 6.74 -14.30
N THR A 46 -13.40 7.13 -13.17
CA THR A 46 -13.22 8.46 -12.60
C THR A 46 -12.00 8.42 -11.68
N PRO A 47 -11.02 9.33 -11.85
CA PRO A 47 -9.88 9.36 -10.95
C PRO A 47 -10.37 9.76 -9.54
N PRO A 48 -9.98 9.02 -8.49
CA PRO A 48 -10.28 9.43 -7.13
C PRO A 48 -9.50 10.70 -6.77
N GLN A 49 -9.87 11.31 -5.64
CA GLN A 49 -9.19 12.50 -5.14
C GLN A 49 -7.72 12.19 -4.79
N ALA A 50 -6.84 13.20 -4.84
CA ALA A 50 -5.40 13.01 -4.64
C ALA A 50 -5.01 12.43 -3.26
N ARG A 51 -5.87 12.56 -2.25
CA ARG A 51 -5.66 12.04 -0.87
C ARG A 51 -6.66 10.93 -0.53
N TYR A 52 -7.09 10.16 -1.53
CA TYR A 52 -7.98 9.04 -1.28
C TYR A 52 -7.27 7.95 -0.47
N HIS A 53 -8.03 7.29 0.40
CA HIS A 53 -7.55 6.21 1.25
C HIS A 53 -7.84 4.87 0.57
N GLY A 54 -7.00 4.47 -0.38
CA GLY A 54 -7.10 3.19 -1.10
C GLY A 54 -6.18 2.11 -0.55
N ARG A 55 -5.67 1.26 -1.44
CA ARG A 55 -4.76 0.16 -1.08
C ARG A 55 -3.49 0.65 -0.41
N HIS A 56 -3.03 -0.06 0.62
CA HIS A 56 -1.76 0.23 1.28
C HIS A 56 -0.58 -0.18 0.39
N GLN A 57 0.50 0.58 0.48
CA GLN A 57 1.75 0.32 -0.22
C GLN A 57 2.95 0.57 0.71
N LEU A 58 3.86 -0.39 0.80
CA LEU A 58 5.18 -0.23 1.40
C LEU A 58 6.15 0.30 0.34
N ASN A 59 6.87 1.36 0.67
CA ASN A 59 7.74 2.05 -0.28
C ASN A 59 9.21 1.67 -0.11
N ARG A 60 9.98 1.96 -1.16
CA ARG A 60 11.44 1.85 -1.21
C ARG A 60 12.10 3.23 -1.25
N TYR A 61 13.36 3.30 -0.85
CA TYR A 61 14.26 4.41 -1.14
C TYR A 61 14.73 4.37 -2.59
N ALA A 62 15.41 5.42 -3.01
CA ALA A 62 15.88 5.56 -4.39
C ALA A 62 16.98 4.55 -4.76
N ASP A 63 17.76 4.08 -3.78
CA ASP A 63 18.73 3.00 -3.99
C ASP A 63 18.07 1.61 -4.07
N GLY A 64 16.80 1.49 -3.66
CA GLY A 64 16.01 0.26 -3.72
C GLY A 64 15.85 -0.48 -2.39
N LEU A 65 16.54 -0.02 -1.33
CA LEU A 65 16.27 -0.48 0.05
C LEU A 65 14.83 -0.18 0.44
N GLU A 66 14.25 -1.04 1.26
CA GLU A 66 12.91 -0.85 1.78
C GLU A 66 12.89 0.27 2.84
N LYS A 67 11.78 1.00 2.93
CA LYS A 67 11.59 2.01 3.99
C LYS A 67 11.16 1.41 5.33
N CYS A 68 10.60 0.19 5.32
CA CYS A 68 10.00 -0.42 6.50
C CYS A 68 11.05 -1.07 7.40
N ILE A 69 11.28 -0.46 8.57
CA ILE A 69 12.24 -0.96 9.56
C ILE A 69 11.66 -1.98 10.55
N GLY A 70 10.42 -2.44 10.35
CA GLY A 70 9.78 -3.43 11.22
C GLY A 70 9.58 -2.96 12.67
N CYS A 71 9.25 -1.67 12.89
CA CYS A 71 9.05 -1.08 14.23
C CYS A 71 7.66 -1.35 14.86
N GLU A 72 6.75 -2.00 14.12
CA GLU A 72 5.42 -2.44 14.61
C GLU A 72 4.43 -1.33 15.05
N LEU A 73 4.84 -0.06 15.00
CA LEU A 73 3.98 1.09 15.39
C LEU A 73 2.67 1.18 14.58
N CYS A 74 2.70 0.82 13.31
CA CYS A 74 1.51 0.82 12.45
C CYS A 74 0.48 -0.25 12.86
N ALA A 75 0.94 -1.40 13.37
CA ALA A 75 0.07 -2.43 13.93
C ALA A 75 -0.53 -1.95 15.25
N TRP A 76 0.30 -1.37 16.12
CA TRP A 76 -0.16 -0.82 17.40
C TRP A 76 -1.18 0.32 17.22
N ALA A 77 -0.99 1.17 16.22
CA ALA A 77 -1.91 2.27 15.91
C ALA A 77 -3.20 1.81 15.21
N CYS A 78 -3.31 0.54 14.78
CA CYS A 78 -4.44 0.06 14.01
C CYS A 78 -5.68 -0.13 14.91
N PRO A 79 -6.78 0.63 14.73
CA PRO A 79 -7.97 0.51 15.58
C PRO A 79 -8.75 -0.79 15.34
N ALA A 80 -8.47 -1.49 14.23
CA ALA A 80 -9.16 -2.71 13.82
C ALA A 80 -8.29 -3.97 13.97
N ASP A 81 -7.07 -3.85 14.48
CA ASP A 81 -6.11 -4.95 14.62
C ASP A 81 -5.98 -5.77 13.32
N ALA A 82 -5.72 -5.05 12.23
CA ALA A 82 -5.71 -5.57 10.86
C ALA A 82 -4.30 -5.81 10.31
N ILE A 83 -3.25 -5.40 11.04
CA ILE A 83 -1.86 -5.44 10.56
C ILE A 83 -1.05 -6.34 11.49
N TYR A 84 -0.32 -7.29 10.91
CA TYR A 84 0.69 -8.08 11.61
C TYR A 84 2.08 -7.70 11.08
N VAL A 85 3.02 -7.45 11.98
CA VAL A 85 4.39 -7.10 11.63
C VAL A 85 5.33 -7.88 12.52
N GLU A 86 6.35 -8.48 11.92
CA GLU A 86 7.47 -9.07 12.64
C GLU A 86 8.78 -8.49 12.09
N GLY A 87 9.52 -7.76 12.92
CA GLY A 87 10.82 -7.22 12.55
C GLY A 87 11.98 -8.19 12.83
N ALA A 88 13.00 -8.17 11.98
CA ALA A 88 14.25 -8.92 12.17
C ALA A 88 15.46 -7.99 12.04
N ASP A 89 16.63 -8.47 12.47
CA ASP A 89 17.89 -7.75 12.36
C ASP A 89 18.44 -7.85 10.93
N ASN A 90 18.97 -6.76 10.37
CA ASN A 90 19.62 -6.77 9.07
C ASN A 90 20.90 -7.64 9.08
N ALA A 91 21.60 -7.75 10.20
CA ALA A 91 22.77 -8.62 10.34
C ALA A 91 22.44 -10.11 10.07
N ASP A 92 21.18 -10.49 10.27
CA ASP A 92 20.67 -11.85 10.05
C ASP A 92 19.91 -11.98 8.70
N ALA A 93 19.85 -10.93 7.89
CA ALA A 93 19.09 -10.94 6.63
C ALA A 93 19.75 -11.80 5.54
N VAL A 94 21.09 -11.83 5.50
CA VAL A 94 21.87 -12.63 4.56
C VAL A 94 22.98 -13.36 5.30
N GLU A 95 22.96 -14.69 5.25
CA GLU A 95 23.97 -15.52 5.90
C GLU A 95 25.36 -15.21 5.32
N GLY A 96 26.31 -14.85 6.20
CA GLY A 96 27.69 -14.56 5.82
C GLY A 96 27.94 -13.14 5.28
N ALA A 97 26.92 -12.27 5.26
CA ALA A 97 27.04 -10.88 4.81
C ALA A 97 26.33 -9.90 5.78
N PRO A 98 26.90 -9.65 6.98
CA PRO A 98 26.29 -8.78 7.99
C PRO A 98 26.15 -7.32 7.56
N GLU A 99 26.87 -6.90 6.51
CA GLU A 99 26.74 -5.58 5.91
C GLU A 99 25.54 -5.45 4.96
N ALA A 100 24.89 -6.56 4.59
CA ALA A 100 23.76 -6.56 3.65
C ALA A 100 22.47 -6.11 4.37
N HIS A 101 21.80 -5.10 3.82
CA HIS A 101 20.61 -4.51 4.43
C HIS A 101 19.38 -4.73 3.53
N MET A 102 18.23 -4.99 4.16
CA MET A 102 16.91 -4.94 3.53
C MET A 102 16.30 -3.54 3.63
N SER A 103 16.55 -2.86 4.75
CA SER A 103 16.21 -1.46 5.00
C SER A 103 17.36 -0.76 5.74
N PRO A 104 17.43 0.58 5.71
CA PRO A 104 18.42 1.32 6.49
C PRO A 104 18.30 1.06 7.99
N GLY A 105 19.44 1.05 8.69
CA GLY A 105 19.52 0.84 10.14
C GLY A 105 19.67 -0.64 10.51
N GLU A 106 19.45 -0.96 11.79
CA GLU A 106 19.67 -2.33 12.32
C GLU A 106 18.54 -3.32 12.03
N ARG A 107 17.33 -2.86 11.68
CA ARG A 107 16.14 -3.72 11.57
C ARG A 107 15.39 -3.52 10.27
N TYR A 108 14.69 -4.56 9.84
CA TYR A 108 13.76 -4.55 8.71
C TYR A 108 12.46 -5.30 9.04
N GLY A 109 11.39 -5.01 8.28
CA GLY A 109 10.14 -5.76 8.38
C GLY A 109 10.25 -7.12 7.68
N ARG A 110 10.50 -8.21 8.43
CA ARG A 110 10.62 -9.57 7.88
C ARG A 110 9.27 -10.10 7.42
N VAL A 111 8.27 -10.01 8.29
CA VAL A 111 6.88 -10.35 7.98
C VAL A 111 6.06 -9.07 8.05
N TYR A 112 5.23 -8.84 7.04
CA TYR A 112 4.27 -7.75 7.04
C TYR A 112 2.98 -8.24 6.38
N GLN A 113 1.86 -8.15 7.08
CA GLN A 113 0.57 -8.58 6.56
C GLN A 113 -0.52 -7.56 6.87
N ILE A 114 -1.47 -7.36 5.96
CA ILE A 114 -2.67 -6.56 6.16
C ILE A 114 -3.90 -7.37 5.79
N ASN A 115 -4.82 -7.53 6.73
CA ASN A 115 -6.12 -8.14 6.50
C ASN A 115 -7.14 -7.07 6.03
N TYR A 116 -7.43 -7.07 4.73
CA TYR A 116 -8.38 -6.13 4.12
C TYR A 116 -9.85 -6.41 4.46
N LEU A 117 -10.18 -7.56 5.07
CA LEU A 117 -11.51 -7.81 5.63
C LEU A 117 -11.69 -7.19 7.03
N ARG A 118 -10.61 -6.80 7.69
CA ARG A 118 -10.64 -6.07 8.98
C ARG A 118 -10.32 -4.59 8.83
N CYS A 119 -9.47 -4.24 7.88
CA CYS A 119 -9.04 -2.86 7.68
C CYS A 119 -10.24 -1.93 7.41
N ILE A 120 -10.30 -0.82 8.15
CA ILE A 120 -11.33 0.22 8.00
C ILE A 120 -10.85 1.46 7.25
N PHE A 121 -9.67 1.39 6.61
CA PHE A 121 -9.08 2.45 5.77
C PHE A 121 -8.97 3.83 6.47
N CYS A 122 -8.69 3.83 7.78
CA CYS A 122 -8.64 5.07 8.58
C CYS A 122 -7.40 5.94 8.35
N GLY A 123 -6.28 5.36 7.90
CA GLY A 123 -5.01 6.08 7.66
C GLY A 123 -4.10 6.26 8.88
N LEU A 124 -4.50 5.84 10.09
CA LEU A 124 -3.68 6.00 11.31
C LEU A 124 -2.32 5.27 11.24
N CYS A 125 -2.26 4.16 10.51
CA CYS A 125 -1.02 3.42 10.27
C CYS A 125 0.04 4.23 9.49
N ILE A 126 -0.39 5.15 8.63
CA ILE A 126 0.49 6.04 7.86
C ILE A 126 1.02 7.16 8.77
N GLU A 127 0.13 7.77 9.56
CA GLU A 127 0.50 8.84 10.48
C GLU A 127 1.45 8.35 11.57
N ALA A 128 1.26 7.11 12.03
CA ALA A 128 2.12 6.47 13.03
C ALA A 128 3.47 6.02 12.46
N CYS A 129 3.64 5.92 11.14
CA CYS A 129 4.85 5.37 10.53
C CYS A 129 6.01 6.39 10.57
N PRO A 130 7.06 6.16 11.37
CA PRO A 130 8.13 7.16 11.56
C PRO A 130 8.98 7.36 10.30
N THR A 131 9.16 6.30 9.49
CA THR A 131 9.96 6.33 8.25
C THR A 131 9.11 6.63 7.01
N ARG A 132 7.80 6.86 7.17
CA ARG A 132 6.83 7.00 6.07
C ARG A 132 6.94 5.88 5.03
N ALA A 133 7.19 4.66 5.50
CA ALA A 133 7.26 3.47 4.67
C ALA A 133 5.91 3.08 4.08
N LEU A 134 4.86 3.14 4.90
CA LEU A 134 3.51 2.80 4.50
C LEU A 134 2.79 4.04 3.97
N THR A 135 2.18 3.90 2.81
CA THR A 135 1.32 4.93 2.19
C THR A 135 0.02 4.29 1.70
N MET A 136 -0.96 5.11 1.36
CA MET A 136 -2.19 4.66 0.70
C MET A 136 -2.20 5.18 -0.73
N SER A 137 -2.44 4.26 -1.65
CA SER A 137 -2.61 4.52 -3.06
C SER A 137 -4.05 4.94 -3.35
N ASN A 138 -4.30 5.22 -4.63
CA ASN A 138 -5.63 5.51 -5.15
C ASN A 138 -6.37 4.27 -5.67
N ASP A 139 -5.82 3.08 -5.45
CA ASP A 139 -6.41 1.82 -5.88
C ASP A 139 -7.59 1.44 -4.98
N TYR A 140 -8.75 1.17 -5.59
CA TYR A 140 -9.98 0.79 -4.89
C TYR A 140 -10.57 -0.55 -5.34
N GLU A 141 -10.04 -1.17 -6.40
CA GLU A 141 -10.50 -2.43 -6.97
C GLU A 141 -9.91 -3.65 -6.24
N LEU A 142 -10.18 -3.79 -4.94
CA LEU A 142 -9.55 -4.79 -4.07
C LEU A 142 -10.35 -6.08 -3.88
N ALA A 143 -11.48 -6.22 -4.56
CA ALA A 143 -12.36 -7.35 -4.37
C ALA A 143 -11.67 -8.69 -4.70
N GLY A 144 -11.91 -9.71 -3.88
CA GLY A 144 -11.33 -11.03 -4.09
C GLY A 144 -12.28 -12.17 -3.75
N PRO A 145 -12.14 -13.34 -4.40
CA PRO A 145 -13.01 -14.49 -4.20
C PRO A 145 -12.87 -15.19 -2.84
N THR A 146 -11.69 -15.12 -2.20
CA THR A 146 -11.36 -15.94 -1.02
C THR A 146 -11.01 -15.05 0.17
N ARG A 147 -11.32 -15.52 1.39
CA ARG A 147 -10.93 -14.80 2.62
C ARG A 147 -9.41 -14.77 2.81
N ALA A 148 -8.74 -15.89 2.54
CA ALA A 148 -7.28 -15.99 2.63
C ALA A 148 -6.59 -15.01 1.68
N GLY A 149 -7.06 -14.91 0.43
CA GLY A 149 -6.53 -13.95 -0.54
C GLY A 149 -6.86 -12.49 -0.27
N MET A 150 -7.50 -12.16 0.86
CA MET A 150 -7.69 -10.79 1.35
C MET A 150 -6.74 -10.45 2.51
N ILE A 151 -5.85 -11.36 2.88
CA ILE A 151 -4.69 -11.10 3.74
C ILE A 151 -3.53 -10.87 2.79
N TYR A 152 -3.14 -9.61 2.62
CA TYR A 152 -2.04 -9.27 1.73
C TYR A 152 -0.75 -9.36 2.51
N GLU A 153 0.26 -9.98 1.91
CA GLU A 153 1.58 -10.11 2.49
C GLU A 153 2.51 -9.00 1.99
N LYS A 154 3.73 -8.99 2.52
CA LYS A 154 4.72 -7.93 2.24
C LYS A 154 4.94 -7.76 0.74
N GLN A 155 5.11 -8.86 0.01
CA GLN A 155 5.32 -8.88 -1.43
C GLN A 155 4.12 -8.36 -2.24
N ASP A 156 2.89 -8.43 -1.69
CA ASP A 156 1.68 -7.95 -2.38
C ASP A 156 1.45 -6.45 -2.21
N ILE A 157 2.19 -5.80 -1.32
CA ILE A 157 2.08 -4.36 -1.02
C ILE A 157 3.40 -3.62 -1.19
N LEU A 158 4.52 -4.31 -1.36
CA LEU A 158 5.82 -3.70 -1.54
C LEU A 158 5.94 -3.11 -2.95
N ALA A 159 6.38 -1.85 -3.01
CA ALA A 159 6.61 -1.15 -4.24
C ALA A 159 7.53 -1.96 -5.16
N PRO A 160 7.18 -2.10 -6.45
CA PRO A 160 8.08 -2.69 -7.42
C PRO A 160 9.33 -1.80 -7.52
N LEU A 161 10.43 -2.40 -7.94
CA LEU A 161 11.65 -1.64 -8.22
C LEU A 161 11.40 -0.76 -9.44
N ALA A 162 11.67 0.54 -9.30
CA ALA A 162 11.67 1.46 -10.42
C ALA A 162 12.94 1.25 -11.25
N GLN A 163 12.89 1.63 -12.52
CA GLN A 163 14.08 1.58 -13.38
C GLN A 163 15.22 2.41 -12.77
N GLY A 164 16.41 1.80 -12.66
CA GLY A 164 17.59 2.42 -12.06
C GLY A 164 17.75 2.21 -10.55
N MET A 165 16.79 1.55 -9.88
CA MET A 165 16.96 1.08 -8.49
C MET A 165 17.78 -0.21 -8.45
N LEU A 166 18.43 -0.49 -7.33
CA LEU A 166 19.14 -1.73 -7.08
C LEU A 166 18.32 -2.63 -6.14
N ALA A 167 18.14 -3.90 -6.47
CA ALA A 167 17.37 -4.80 -5.64
C ALA A 167 18.08 -5.05 -4.28
N ALA A 168 17.38 -4.81 -3.17
CA ALA A 168 17.83 -5.29 -1.85
C ALA A 168 17.86 -6.84 -1.82
N PRO A 169 18.78 -7.47 -1.05
CA PRO A 169 19.68 -6.85 -0.09
C PRO A 169 20.97 -6.30 -0.72
N HIS A 170 21.47 -5.21 -0.14
CA HIS A 170 22.79 -4.62 -0.39
C HIS A 170 23.19 -3.69 0.78
N PRO A 171 24.47 -3.29 0.91
CA PRO A 171 24.88 -2.35 1.95
C PRO A 171 24.19 -0.99 1.86
N MET A 172 24.16 -0.26 2.98
CA MET A 172 23.78 1.15 2.96
C MET A 172 24.78 1.99 2.16
N ALA A 173 24.34 3.15 1.69
CA ALA A 173 25.19 4.09 0.96
C ALA A 173 26.41 4.51 1.81
N ASP A 174 27.58 4.61 1.19
CA ASP A 174 28.84 4.86 1.90
C ASP A 174 28.81 6.16 2.72
N GLY A 175 29.27 6.10 3.96
CA GLY A 175 29.37 7.26 4.84
C GLY A 175 28.02 7.81 5.33
N THR A 176 26.92 7.09 5.09
CA THR A 176 25.58 7.46 5.58
C THR A 176 25.21 6.69 6.85
N THR A 177 24.30 7.27 7.63
CA THR A 177 23.55 6.57 8.68
C THR A 177 22.08 6.46 8.27
N ASP A 178 21.28 5.77 9.07
CA ASP A 178 19.83 5.62 8.83
C ASP A 178 19.11 6.99 8.79
N THR A 179 19.68 7.99 9.47
CA THR A 179 19.15 9.35 9.51
C THR A 179 19.19 10.05 8.15
N GLU A 180 20.26 9.89 7.37
CA GLU A 180 20.37 10.48 6.01
C GLU A 180 19.33 9.86 5.07
N TYR A 181 19.05 8.57 5.23
CA TYR A 181 17.93 7.91 4.54
C TYR A 181 16.58 8.51 4.94
N TYR A 182 16.33 8.68 6.24
CA TYR A 182 15.05 9.25 6.71
C TYR A 182 14.82 10.70 6.27
N ARG A 183 15.90 11.46 6.01
CA ARG A 183 15.83 12.80 5.41
C ARG A 183 15.71 12.80 3.88
N GLY A 184 15.89 11.65 3.23
CA GLY A 184 15.82 11.50 1.78
C GLY A 184 17.08 12.00 1.05
N GLU A 185 18.24 11.96 1.71
CA GLU A 185 19.51 12.42 1.14
C GLU A 185 20.11 11.39 0.15
N VAL A 186 19.78 10.11 0.32
CA VAL A 186 20.15 9.03 -0.62
C VAL A 186 19.14 9.01 -1.78
N THR A 187 19.60 9.41 -2.96
CA THR A 187 18.75 9.67 -4.14
C THR A 187 19.01 8.73 -5.32
N ALA A 188 19.98 7.83 -5.21
CA ALA A 188 20.31 6.80 -6.21
C ALA A 188 21.19 5.71 -5.57
N PRO A 189 21.33 4.53 -6.20
CA PRO A 189 22.35 3.55 -5.83
C PRO A 189 23.76 4.14 -5.94
N THR A 190 24.70 3.66 -5.11
CA THR A 190 26.12 4.03 -5.18
C THR A 190 26.94 2.99 -5.97
N ALA A 191 28.13 3.40 -6.42
CA ALA A 191 29.06 2.48 -7.08
C ALA A 191 29.44 1.28 -6.18
N ALA A 192 29.69 1.53 -4.89
CA ALA A 192 30.02 0.46 -3.94
C ALA A 192 28.85 -0.53 -3.75
N GLN A 193 27.60 -0.05 -3.72
CA GLN A 193 26.43 -0.92 -3.66
C GLN A 193 26.32 -1.79 -4.91
N VAL A 194 26.48 -1.20 -6.10
CA VAL A 194 26.44 -1.94 -7.37
C VAL A 194 27.57 -2.97 -7.45
N ASP A 195 28.79 -2.60 -7.03
CA ASP A 195 29.95 -3.49 -7.03
C ASP A 195 29.76 -4.66 -6.05
N TRP A 196 29.23 -4.39 -4.86
CA TRP A 196 28.90 -5.42 -3.86
C TRP A 196 27.85 -6.40 -4.41
N VAL A 197 26.77 -5.89 -5.02
CA VAL A 197 25.74 -6.76 -5.62
C VAL A 197 26.32 -7.57 -6.78
N ARG A 198 27.19 -6.99 -7.60
CA ARG A 198 27.84 -7.72 -8.70
C ARG A 198 28.72 -8.86 -8.20
N GLU A 199 29.39 -8.69 -7.07
CA GLU A 199 30.22 -9.74 -6.45
C GLU A 199 29.37 -10.87 -5.85
N HIS A 200 28.28 -10.55 -5.16
CA HIS A 200 27.46 -11.52 -4.42
C HIS A 200 26.32 -12.12 -5.25
N ARG A 201 25.80 -11.38 -6.22
CA ARG A 201 24.63 -11.72 -7.06
C ARG A 201 24.84 -11.22 -8.50
N PRO A 202 25.80 -11.79 -9.25
CA PRO A 202 26.17 -11.32 -10.60
C PRO A 202 25.03 -11.40 -11.63
N ASP A 203 24.05 -12.28 -11.40
CA ASP A 203 22.89 -12.47 -12.29
C ASP A 203 21.67 -11.59 -11.88
N ASP A 204 21.84 -10.63 -10.98
CA ASP A 204 20.74 -9.75 -10.56
C ASP A 204 20.28 -8.83 -11.70
N ALA A 205 18.98 -8.89 -12.00
CA ALA A 205 18.38 -8.19 -13.13
C ALA A 205 18.43 -6.65 -13.04
N THR A 206 18.71 -6.08 -11.87
CA THR A 206 18.78 -4.63 -11.66
C THR A 206 20.16 -4.03 -11.81
N LEU A 207 21.21 -4.86 -11.96
CA LEU A 207 22.60 -4.40 -12.01
C LEU A 207 22.88 -3.45 -13.17
N ASP A 208 22.42 -3.77 -14.37
CA ASP A 208 22.71 -2.96 -15.57
C ASP A 208 22.05 -1.58 -15.49
N ASP A 209 20.78 -1.54 -15.09
CA ASP A 209 20.03 -0.29 -14.91
C ASP A 209 20.63 0.58 -13.78
N ALA A 210 20.97 -0.03 -12.63
CA ALA A 210 21.59 0.70 -11.52
C ALA A 210 23.00 1.20 -11.89
N ALA A 211 23.79 0.41 -12.62
CA ALA A 211 25.11 0.81 -13.10
C ALA A 211 25.04 2.01 -14.07
N ALA A 212 24.03 2.05 -14.95
CA ALA A 212 23.80 3.18 -15.85
C ALA A 212 23.48 4.47 -15.07
N VAL A 213 22.71 4.39 -13.98
CA VAL A 213 22.46 5.55 -13.10
C VAL A 213 23.76 6.03 -12.44
N VAL A 214 24.56 5.11 -11.89
CA VAL A 214 25.84 5.43 -11.23
C VAL A 214 26.83 6.07 -12.22
N ALA A 215 26.86 5.61 -13.47
CA ALA A 215 27.71 6.16 -14.53
C ALA A 215 27.24 7.54 -15.04
N GLY A 216 26.03 7.96 -14.68
CA GLY A 216 25.40 9.19 -15.19
C GLY A 216 24.76 9.04 -16.57
N ASP A 217 24.62 7.81 -17.07
CA ASP A 217 24.00 7.49 -18.36
C ASP A 217 22.46 7.43 -18.28
N ALA A 218 21.91 7.31 -17.06
CA ALA A 218 20.48 7.32 -16.78
C ALA A 218 20.11 8.30 -15.65
N PRO A 219 18.89 8.87 -15.65
CA PRO A 219 18.45 9.77 -14.58
C PRO A 219 18.26 9.01 -13.26
N PRO A 220 18.33 9.70 -12.10
CA PRO A 220 18.05 9.09 -10.81
C PRO A 220 16.66 8.44 -10.76
N PRO A 221 16.53 7.27 -10.12
CA PRO A 221 15.27 6.54 -10.05
C PRO A 221 14.22 7.31 -9.24
N VAL A 222 12.99 7.29 -9.74
CA VAL A 222 11.82 7.84 -9.03
C VAL A 222 11.05 6.68 -8.39
N PRO A 223 10.81 6.68 -7.07
CA PRO A 223 10.06 5.62 -6.41
C PRO A 223 8.70 5.37 -7.06
N ALA A 224 8.47 4.12 -7.47
CA ALA A 224 7.27 3.72 -8.18
C ALA A 224 6.05 3.60 -7.24
N GLN A 225 4.86 3.88 -7.77
CA GLN A 225 3.63 3.41 -7.18
C GLN A 225 3.45 1.93 -7.52
N HIS A 226 3.04 1.12 -6.55
CA HIS A 226 2.72 -0.27 -6.79
C HIS A 226 1.41 -0.33 -7.56
N GLU A 227 1.43 -0.90 -8.75
CA GLU A 227 0.22 -1.23 -9.49
C GLU A 227 -0.29 -2.59 -8.99
N LEU A 228 -1.61 -2.76 -8.89
CA LEU A 228 -2.22 -4.03 -8.46
C LEU A 228 -1.70 -5.19 -9.32
N ARG A 229 -1.38 -6.31 -8.68
CA ARG A 229 -1.03 -7.54 -9.39
C ARG A 229 -2.15 -7.86 -10.40
N PRO A 230 -1.84 -8.14 -11.68
CA PRO A 230 -2.85 -8.53 -12.64
C PRO A 230 -3.67 -9.71 -12.10
N ASP A 231 -4.97 -9.74 -12.36
CA ASP A 231 -5.90 -10.76 -11.86
C ASP A 231 -5.46 -12.23 -12.13
N GLN A 232 -4.53 -12.44 -13.07
CA GLN A 232 -4.14 -13.76 -13.58
C GLN A 232 -3.19 -14.52 -12.64
N ASP A 233 -2.48 -13.86 -11.73
CA ASP A 233 -1.46 -14.53 -10.89
C ASP A 233 -2.02 -14.99 -9.53
N ARG A 234 -3.27 -14.67 -9.17
CA ARG A 234 -3.87 -15.02 -7.86
C ARG A 234 -3.93 -16.50 -7.59
N ALA A 235 -4.35 -17.28 -8.60
CA ALA A 235 -4.41 -18.73 -8.48
C ALA A 235 -3.02 -19.36 -8.38
N GLU A 236 -1.98 -18.73 -8.91
CA GLU A 236 -0.59 -19.22 -8.82
C GLU A 236 0.05 -18.89 -7.48
N ALA A 237 -0.15 -17.68 -6.92
CA ALA A 237 0.32 -17.40 -5.57
C ALA A 237 -0.45 -18.17 -4.49
N GLU A 238 -1.76 -18.42 -4.67
CA GLU A 238 -2.51 -19.33 -3.79
C GLU A 238 -1.93 -20.76 -3.85
N ARG A 239 -1.50 -21.22 -5.03
CA ARG A 239 -0.80 -22.52 -5.18
C ARG A 239 0.59 -22.51 -4.53
N ALA A 240 1.34 -21.42 -4.63
CA ALA A 240 2.65 -21.27 -4.00
C ALA A 240 2.54 -21.23 -2.47
N ALA A 241 1.63 -20.42 -1.93
CA ALA A 241 1.37 -20.33 -0.49
C ALA A 241 0.80 -21.65 0.10
N ALA A 242 -0.03 -22.38 -0.66
CA ALA A 242 -0.48 -23.71 -0.30
C ALA A 242 0.65 -24.77 -0.34
N HIS A 243 1.69 -24.54 -1.13
CA HIS A 243 2.85 -25.44 -1.22
C HIS A 243 3.86 -25.18 -0.08
N GLU A 244 4.07 -23.93 0.31
CA GLU A 244 4.96 -23.55 1.42
C GLU A 244 4.36 -23.88 2.80
N SER A 245 3.05 -23.68 2.98
CA SER A 245 2.34 -24.08 4.22
C SER A 245 2.32 -25.59 4.48
N ASN A 246 2.60 -26.42 3.46
CA ASN A 246 2.73 -27.87 3.61
C ASN A 246 4.15 -28.34 3.95
N LEU A 247 5.17 -27.49 3.79
CA LEU A 247 6.57 -27.87 4.02
C LEU A 247 7.05 -27.59 5.45
N ASP A 248 6.47 -26.61 6.15
CA ASP A 248 7.02 -26.15 7.44
C ASP A 248 6.13 -26.37 8.68
N GLY A 249 4.96 -27.02 8.55
CA GLY A 249 4.26 -27.67 9.66
C GLY A 249 3.99 -26.84 10.93
N ARG A 250 3.97 -25.50 10.85
CA ARG A 250 3.97 -24.63 12.03
C ARG A 250 2.82 -23.61 12.05
N TRP A 251 1.60 -24.06 11.72
CA TRP A 251 0.38 -23.28 11.99
C TRP A 251 -0.78 -24.21 12.33
N THR A 252 -0.85 -24.67 13.58
CA THR A 252 -2.09 -25.26 14.10
C THR A 252 -3.06 -24.14 14.44
N VAL A 253 -4.25 -24.19 13.84
CA VAL A 253 -5.39 -23.27 13.97
C VAL A 253 -5.93 -23.13 15.42
N HIS A 254 -5.30 -23.76 16.41
CA HIS A 254 -5.81 -23.89 17.77
C HIS A 254 -5.55 -22.69 18.70
N GLU A 255 -4.68 -21.73 18.35
CA GLU A 255 -4.29 -20.66 19.29
C GLU A 255 -5.08 -19.36 19.16
N GLN A 256 -5.93 -19.19 18.13
CA GLN A 256 -6.81 -18.02 18.01
C GLN A 256 -8.15 -18.14 18.75
N GLU A 257 -8.56 -19.34 19.17
CA GLU A 257 -9.82 -19.54 19.90
C GLU A 257 -9.71 -19.33 21.43
N ALA A 258 -8.50 -19.09 21.96
CA ALA A 258 -8.26 -18.97 23.40
C ALA A 258 -8.20 -17.52 23.94
N ARG A 259 -8.47 -16.50 23.11
CA ARG A 259 -8.48 -15.07 23.53
C ARG A 259 -9.68 -14.28 23.02
N ALA A 260 -10.85 -14.90 23.01
CA ALA A 260 -12.15 -14.23 22.91
C ALA A 260 -12.93 -14.39 24.22
#